data_AF-A0A7J0AEU3-F1
#
_entry.id   AF-A0A7J0AEU3-F1
#
_cell.length_a   1.000
_cell.length_b   1.000
_cell.length_c   1.000
_cell.angle_alpha   90.00
_cell.angle_beta   90.00
_cell.angle_gamma   90.00
#
_symmetry.space_group_name_H-M   'P 1'
#
loop_
_entity.id
_entity.type
_entity.pdbx_description
1 polymer ?
#
loop_
_entity_poly.entity_id
_entity_poly.type
_entity_poly.pdbx_seq_one_letter_code
_entity_poly.pdbx_strand_id
1 'polypeptide(L)'
;MLEKLITETEKEMQAVRDAAKEKDLQKLDSLIHHLRSSWEVLRADQPLNVLYGLLRGDALPDGEALSHAVTAVLDKGVEIIRLAEEERRKYEDE
;
A
#
# COMPACT_ATOMS: atom_id res chain seq x y z
N MET A 1 14.87 12.02 5.58
CA MET A 1 13.45 11.75 5.91
C MET A 1 12.72 11.10 4.74
N LEU A 2 12.78 11.68 3.53
CA LEU A 2 12.18 11.11 2.31
C LEU A 2 12.77 9.74 1.92
N GLU A 3 14.09 9.55 2.05
CA GLU A 3 14.73 8.25 1.80
C GLU A 3 14.15 7.13 2.67
N LYS A 4 13.92 7.40 3.97
CA LYS A 4 13.28 6.44 4.87
C LYS A 4 11.85 6.12 4.43
N LEU A 5 11.08 7.13 4.00
CA LEU A 5 9.72 6.91 3.47
C LEU A 5 9.75 6.00 2.24
N ILE A 6 10.67 6.24 1.29
CA ILE A 6 10.83 5.44 0.08
C ILE A 6 11.14 3.98 0.46
N THR A 7 12.19 3.75 1.25
CA THR A 7 12.62 2.39 1.61
C THR A 7 11.57 1.61 2.39
N GLU A 8 10.84 2.26 3.31
CA GLU A 8 9.76 1.57 4.05
C GLU A 8 8.58 1.27 3.12
N THR A 9 8.18 2.21 2.25
CA THR A 9 7.08 1.99 1.29
C THR A 9 7.42 0.85 0.31
N GLU A 10 8.67 0.76 -0.16
CA GLU A 10 9.13 -0.35 -1.03
C GLU A 10 8.99 -1.71 -0.34
N LYS A 11 9.44 -1.82 0.92
CA LYS A 11 9.32 -3.05 1.71
C LYS A 11 7.87 -3.43 1.94
N GLU A 12 7.02 -2.46 2.27
CA GLU A 12 5.60 -2.69 2.48
C GLU A 12 4.92 -3.17 1.20
N MET A 13 5.20 -2.54 0.05
CA MET A 13 4.64 -2.96 -1.23
C MET A 13 5.11 -4.35 -1.64
N GLN A 14 6.36 -4.71 -1.35
CA GLN A 14 6.84 -6.07 -1.55
C GLN A 14 6.09 -7.07 -0.66
N ALA A 15 5.89 -6.75 0.62
CA ALA A 15 5.14 -7.60 1.55
C ALA A 15 3.67 -7.78 1.11
N VAL A 16 3.02 -6.74 0.57
CA VAL A 16 1.67 -6.82 0.01
C VAL A 16 1.65 -7.74 -1.22
N ARG A 17 2.61 -7.62 -2.14
CA ARG A 17 2.73 -8.52 -3.31
C ARG A 17 2.87 -9.98 -2.89
N ASP A 18 3.73 -10.25 -1.91
CA ASP A 18 3.99 -11.61 -1.43
C ASP A 18 2.75 -12.20 -0.74
N ALA A 19 2.10 -11.44 0.14
CA ALA A 19 0.86 -11.86 0.81
C ALA A 19 -0.27 -12.14 -0.19
N ALA A 20 -0.43 -11.29 -1.21
CA ALA A 20 -1.42 -11.50 -2.25
C ALA A 20 -1.13 -12.74 -3.11
N LYS A 21 0.15 -12.99 -3.44
CA LYS A 21 0.57 -14.19 -4.17
C LYS A 21 0.34 -15.47 -3.36
N GLU A 22 0.58 -15.41 -2.06
CA GLU A 22 0.32 -16.49 -1.10
C GLU A 22 -1.18 -16.67 -0.78
N LYS A 23 -2.03 -15.73 -1.23
CA LYS A 23 -3.45 -15.61 -0.84
C LYS A 23 -3.64 -15.56 0.68
N ASP A 24 -2.67 -14.98 1.39
CA ASP A 24 -2.68 -14.84 2.83
C ASP A 24 -3.49 -13.61 3.24
N LEU A 25 -4.79 -13.81 3.43
CA LEU A 25 -5.73 -12.75 3.82
C LEU A 25 -5.42 -12.16 5.20
N GLN A 26 -4.88 -12.97 6.12
CA GLN A 26 -4.56 -12.52 7.48
C GLN A 26 -3.33 -11.59 7.48
N LYS A 27 -2.33 -11.92 6.66
CA LYS A 27 -1.16 -11.07 6.43
C LYS A 27 -1.54 -9.79 5.71
N LEU A 28 -2.44 -9.84 4.72
CA LEU A 28 -2.99 -8.64 4.09
C LEU A 28 -3.72 -7.73 5.10
N ASP A 29 -4.58 -8.25 5.96
CA ASP A 29 -5.28 -7.44 7.00
C ASP A 29 -4.29 -6.75 7.94
N SER A 30 -3.24 -7.47 8.36
CA SER A 30 -2.18 -6.93 9.21
C SER A 30 -1.37 -5.83 8.53
N LEU A 31 -1.02 -6.02 7.26
CA LEU A 31 -0.28 -5.04 6.45
C LEU A 31 -1.11 -3.77 6.22
N ILE A 32 -2.40 -3.91 5.94
CA ILE A 32 -3.31 -2.77 5.74
C ILE A 32 -3.43 -1.95 7.01
N HIS A 33 -3.55 -2.60 8.17
CA HIS A 33 -3.59 -1.91 9.44
C HIS A 33 -2.34 -1.07 9.69
N HIS A 34 -1.16 -1.61 9.36
CA HIS A 34 0.11 -0.90 9.43
C HIS A 34 0.16 0.29 8.47
N LEU A 35 -0.13 0.04 7.19
CA LEU A 35 -0.08 1.02 6.11
C LEU A 35 -1.04 2.21 6.31
N ARG A 36 -2.22 1.94 6.85
CA ARG A 36 -3.28 2.95 7.02
C ARG A 36 -2.80 4.11 7.88
N SER A 37 -2.06 3.82 8.95
CA SER A 37 -1.53 4.86 9.84
C SER A 37 -0.53 5.77 9.11
N SER A 38 0.34 5.19 8.28
CA SER A 38 1.33 5.94 7.49
C SER A 38 0.68 6.75 6.37
N TRP A 39 -0.31 6.18 5.69
CA TRP A 39 -0.92 6.77 4.50
C TRP A 39 -2.02 7.79 4.81
N GLU A 40 -2.63 7.74 5.99
CA GLU A 40 -3.60 8.75 6.44
C GLU A 40 -2.96 10.14 6.52
N VAL A 41 -1.71 10.22 7.01
CA VAL A 41 -0.93 11.47 7.05
C VAL A 41 -0.69 12.01 5.64
N LEU A 42 -0.51 11.12 4.66
CA LEU A 42 -0.28 11.45 3.25
C LEU A 42 -1.59 11.64 2.46
N ARG A 43 -2.75 11.39 3.08
CA ARG A 43 -4.07 11.34 2.42
C ARG A 43 -4.11 10.38 1.23
N ALA A 44 -3.43 9.24 1.37
CA ALA A 44 -3.29 8.20 0.35
C ALA A 44 -4.04 6.91 0.71
N ASP A 45 -4.79 6.88 1.81
CA ASP A 45 -5.37 5.69 2.43
C ASP A 45 -6.61 5.11 1.72
N GLN A 46 -7.15 5.79 0.71
CA GLN A 46 -8.37 5.34 0.01
C GLN A 46 -8.29 3.89 -0.52
N PRO A 47 -7.21 3.44 -1.20
CA PRO A 47 -7.11 2.05 -1.66
C PRO A 47 -7.05 1.04 -0.51
N LEU A 48 -6.46 1.43 0.62
CA LEU A 48 -6.40 0.59 1.83
C LEU A 48 -7.79 0.40 2.43
N ASN A 49 -8.64 1.44 2.43
CA ASN A 49 -10.01 1.35 2.93
C ASN A 49 -10.86 0.40 2.07
N VAL A 50 -10.67 0.40 0.75
CA VAL A 50 -11.36 -0.54 -0.17
C VAL A 50 -10.91 -1.97 0.12
N LEU A 51 -9.60 -2.21 0.18
CA LEU A 51 -9.07 -3.55 0.47
C LEU A 51 -9.49 -4.04 1.86
N TYR A 52 -9.47 -3.17 2.88
CA TYR A 52 -9.94 -3.47 4.23
C TYR A 52 -11.41 -3.89 4.25
N GLY A 53 -12.27 -3.16 3.53
CA GLY A 53 -13.70 -3.49 3.42
C GLY A 53 -13.94 -4.86 2.80
N LEU A 54 -13.16 -5.24 1.78
CA LEU A 54 -13.24 -6.56 1.16
C LEU A 54 -12.79 -7.69 2.10
N LEU A 55 -11.75 -7.46 2.91
CA LEU A 55 -11.24 -8.47 3.84
C LEU A 55 -12.17 -8.70 5.05
N ARG A 56 -12.95 -7.69 5.43
CA ARG A 56 -13.87 -7.72 6.58
C ARG A 56 -15.31 -8.04 6.21
N GLY A 57 -15.62 -8.19 4.92
CA GLY A 57 -16.95 -8.60 4.47
C GLY A 57 -17.34 -9.97 5.01
N ASP A 58 -18.64 -10.18 5.24
CA ASP A 58 -19.18 -11.46 5.74
C ASP A 58 -19.03 -12.62 4.74
N ALA A 59 -18.77 -12.31 3.47
CA ALA A 59 -18.53 -13.27 2.41
C ALA A 59 -17.05 -13.28 1.99
N LEU A 60 -16.56 -14.44 1.57
CA LEU A 60 -15.23 -14.54 0.94
C LEU A 60 -15.16 -13.54 -0.22
N PRO A 61 -14.13 -12.66 -0.25
CA PRO A 61 -14.04 -11.67 -1.30
C PRO A 61 -13.89 -12.35 -2.65
N ASP A 62 -14.60 -11.83 -3.65
CA ASP A 62 -14.43 -12.24 -5.02
C ASP A 62 -12.95 -12.08 -5.43
N GLY A 63 -12.38 -13.11 -6.04
CA GLY A 63 -10.94 -13.16 -6.34
C GLY A 63 -10.50 -12.06 -7.29
N GLU A 64 -11.38 -11.66 -8.22
CA GLU A 64 -11.13 -10.55 -9.13
C GLU A 64 -11.21 -9.20 -8.40
N ALA A 65 -12.24 -8.99 -7.57
CA ALA A 65 -12.35 -7.81 -6.72
C ALA A 65 -11.13 -7.64 -5.78
N LEU A 66 -10.68 -8.73 -5.15
CA LEU A 66 -9.49 -8.73 -4.29
C LEU A 66 -8.22 -8.38 -5.08
N SER A 67 -8.03 -8.99 -6.26
CA SER A 67 -6.88 -8.71 -7.13
C SER A 67 -6.83 -7.24 -7.58
N HIS A 68 -7.98 -6.68 -7.96
CA HIS A 68 -8.07 -5.26 -8.32
C HIS A 68 -7.77 -4.34 -7.12
N ALA A 69 -8.30 -4.65 -5.94
CA ALA A 69 -8.03 -3.86 -4.74
C ALA A 69 -6.56 -3.91 -4.31
N VAL A 70 -5.92 -5.10 -4.38
CA VAL A 70 -4.48 -5.24 -4.15
C VAL A 70 -3.68 -4.44 -5.17
N THR A 71 -4.03 -4.51 -6.46
CA THR A 71 -3.36 -3.74 -7.51
C THR A 71 -3.45 -2.24 -7.25
N ALA A 72 -4.61 -1.74 -6.84
CA ALA A 72 -4.80 -0.33 -6.50
C ALA A 72 -3.93 0.13 -5.31
N VAL A 73 -3.74 -0.73 -4.31
CA VAL A 73 -2.79 -0.45 -3.20
C VAL A 73 -1.37 -0.37 -3.74
N LEU A 74 -0.95 -1.34 -4.57
CA LEU A 74 0.40 -1.37 -5.12
C LEU A 74 0.71 -0.16 -6.00
N ASP A 75 -0.24 0.24 -6.86
CA ASP A 75 -0.10 1.40 -7.73
C ASP A 75 0.04 2.69 -6.91
N LYS A 76 -0.73 2.82 -5.82
CA LYS A 76 -0.61 3.98 -4.92
C LYS A 76 0.74 4.00 -4.20
N GLY A 77 1.27 2.84 -3.80
CA GLY A 77 2.62 2.77 -3.21
C GLY A 77 3.71 3.22 -4.18
N VAL A 78 3.60 2.84 -5.46
CA VAL A 78 4.51 3.31 -6.53
C VAL A 78 4.41 4.83 -6.70
N GLU A 79 3.19 5.39 -6.66
CA GLU A 79 2.97 6.83 -6.74
C GLU A 79 3.61 7.58 -5.55
N ILE A 80 3.47 7.06 -4.32
CA ILE A 80 4.10 7.63 -3.12
C ILE A 80 5.62 7.67 -3.27
N ILE A 81 6.23 6.56 -3.70
CA ILE A 81 7.68 6.47 -3.93
C ILE A 81 8.12 7.50 -4.96
N ARG A 82 7.43 7.55 -6.11
CA ARG A 82 7.74 8.49 -7.19
C ARG A 82 7.67 9.95 -6.70
N LEU A 83 6.62 10.32 -5.97
CA LEU A 83 6.48 11.67 -5.41
C LEU A 83 7.58 12.00 -4.40
N ALA A 84 7.97 11.03 -3.56
CA ALA A 84 9.06 11.21 -2.61
C ALA A 84 10.42 11.38 -3.30
N GLU A 85 10.68 10.67 -4.41
CA GLU A 85 11.88 10.84 -5.23
C GLU A 85 11.90 12.18 -5.97
N GLU A 86 10.77 12.62 -6.54
CA GLU A 86 10.62 13.94 -7.14
C GLU A 86 10.88 15.05 -6.12
N GLU A 87 10.33 14.93 -4.91
CA GLU A 87 10.56 15.89 -3.83
C GLU A 87 12.03 15.88 -3.36
N ARG A 88 12.67 14.70 -3.26
CA ARG A 88 14.08 14.60 -2.87
C ARG A 88 14.99 15.35 -3.86
N ARG A 89 14.78 15.17 -5.17
CA ARG A 89 15.59 15.82 -6.21
C ARG A 89 15.56 17.35 -6.14
N LYS A 90 14.43 17.95 -5.72
CA LYS A 90 14.33 19.42 -5.58
C LYS A 90 15.34 20.01 -4.60
N TYR A 91 15.80 19.24 -3.62
CA TYR A 91 16.78 19.67 -2.62
C TYR A 91 18.18 19.07 -2.86
N GLU A 92 18.37 18.24 -3.89
CA GLU A 92 19.69 17.73 -4.30
C GLU A 92 20.35 18.64 -5.35
N ASP A 93 19.56 19.45 -6.06
CA ASP A 93 20.01 20.43 -7.06
C ASP A 93 20.31 21.84 -6.45
N GLU A 94 20.38 21.96 -5.12
CA GLU A 94 20.69 23.19 -4.36
C GLU A 94 22.04 23.06 -3.62
#